data_AF-A0A537LDS8-F1
#
_entry.id   AF-A0A537LDS8-F1
#
_cell.length_a   1.000
_cell.length_b   1.000
_cell.length_c   1.000
_cell.angle_alpha   90.00
_cell.angle_beta   90.00
_cell.angle_gamma   90.00
#
_symmetry.space_group_name_H-M   'P 1'
#
loop_
_entity.id
_entity.type
_entity.pdbx_description
1 polymer ?
#
loop_
_entity_poly.entity_id
_entity_poly.type
_entity_poly.pdbx_seq_one_letter_code
_entity_poly.pdbx_strand_id
1 'polypeptide(L)' 'MKQMWDKETQTHLREHMRWPATGKAILEACNLMAHVPEADRTRAKQKLNPTKTYRSVDDAMADLNR' A
#
# COMPACT_ATOMS: atom_id res chain seq x y z
N MET A 1 -17.82 -1.70 2.40
CA MET A 1 -16.78 -0.68 2.18
C MET A 1 -15.92 -1.14 1.01
N LYS A 2 -15.70 -0.29 0.00
CA LYS A 2 -14.79 -0.60 -1.11
C LYS A 2 -13.37 -0.51 -0.57
N GLN A 3 -12.68 -1.64 -0.43
CA GLN A 3 -11.27 -1.64 -0.05
C GLN A 3 -10.48 -0.87 -1.12
N MET A 4 -9.52 -0.04 -0.69
CA MET A 4 -8.76 0.79 -1.63
C MET A 4 -7.92 -0.07 -2.58
N TRP A 5 -7.18 -1.05 -2.07
CA TRP A 5 -6.49 -2.04 -2.88
C TRP A 5 -7.30 -3.32 -3.01
N ASP A 6 -7.30 -3.89 -4.20
CA ASP A 6 -7.85 -5.22 -4.43
C ASP A 6 -7.01 -6.31 -3.73
N LYS A 7 -7.52 -7.55 -3.76
CA LYS A 7 -6.86 -8.68 -3.12
C LYS A 7 -5.52 -9.02 -3.77
N GLU A 8 -5.38 -8.82 -5.07
CA GLU A 8 -4.16 -9.16 -5.82
C GLU A 8 -3.00 -8.24 -5.43
N THR A 9 -3.26 -6.93 -5.39
CA THR A 9 -2.33 -5.91 -4.90
C THR A 9 -1.94 -6.19 -3.45
N GLN A 10 -2.90 -6.55 -2.60
CA GLN A 10 -2.60 -6.94 -1.21
C GLN A 10 -1.71 -8.18 -1.13
N THR A 11 -1.96 -9.20 -1.96
CA THR A 11 -1.12 -10.40 -2.03
C THR A 11 0.30 -10.07 -2.49
N HIS A 12 0.45 -9.28 -3.57
CA HIS A 12 1.77 -8.86 -4.04
C HIS A 12 2.56 -8.08 -2.97
N LEU A 13 1.91 -7.18 -2.23
CA LEU A 13 2.55 -6.46 -1.14
C LEU A 13 2.92 -7.37 0.04
N ARG A 14 2.12 -8.42 0.33
CA ARG A 14 2.46 -9.41 1.37
C ARG A 14 3.65 -10.28 0.97
N GLU A 15 3.73 -10.70 -0.28
CA GLU A 15 4.74 -11.64 -0.76
C GLU A 15 6.07 -10.96 -1.15
N HIS A 16 6.02 -9.77 -1.74
CA HIS A 16 7.21 -9.10 -2.27
C HIS A 16 7.82 -8.06 -1.32
N MET A 17 7.09 -7.64 -0.29
CA MET A 17 7.60 -6.63 0.64
C MET A 17 8.07 -7.26 1.95
N ARG A 18 9.26 -6.86 2.41
CA ARG A 18 9.72 -7.21 3.75
C ARG A 18 9.08 -6.28 4.77
N TRP A 19 8.29 -6.87 5.65
CA TRP A 19 7.68 -6.19 6.79
C TRP A 19 8.58 -6.29 8.02
N PRO A 20 8.62 -5.25 8.89
CA PRO A 20 7.90 -3.98 8.76
C PRO A 20 8.47 -3.08 7.66
N ALA A 21 7.60 -2.31 7.00
CA ALA A 21 7.95 -1.45 5.89
C ALA A 21 7.50 0.00 6.13
N THR A 22 8.28 0.97 5.66
CA THR A 22 7.89 2.38 5.72
C THR A 22 6.82 2.67 4.67
N GLY A 23 5.97 3.67 4.91
CA GLY A 23 5.02 4.14 3.91
C GLY A 23 5.71 4.52 2.59
N LYS A 24 6.94 5.04 2.64
CA LYS A 24 7.76 5.29 1.46
C LYS A 24 8.05 4.01 0.67
N ALA A 25 8.50 2.95 1.32
CA ALA A 25 8.80 1.67 0.66
C ALA A 25 7.53 1.05 0.04
N ILE A 26 6.39 1.17 0.73
CA ILE A 26 5.10 0.72 0.21
C ILE A 26 4.73 1.51 -1.06
N LEU A 27 4.87 2.83 -1.06
CA LEU A 27 4.57 3.69 -2.22
C LEU A 27 5.51 3.40 -3.40
N GLU A 28 6.78 3.16 -3.15
CA GLU A 28 7.74 2.74 -4.17
C GLU A 28 7.35 1.39 -4.79
N ALA A 29 6.96 0.41 -3.96
CA ALA A 29 6.44 -0.87 -4.45
C ALA A 29 5.16 -0.68 -5.29
N CYS A 30 4.22 0.16 -4.86
CA CYS A 30 3.01 0.47 -5.62
C CYS A 30 3.29 1.13 -6.97
N ASN A 31 4.33 1.97 -7.07
CA ASN A 31 4.73 2.58 -8.34
C ASN A 31 5.35 1.58 -9.32
N LEU A 32 5.94 0.50 -8.81
CA LEU A 32 6.51 -0.58 -9.64
C LEU A 32 5.47 -1.61 -10.09
N MET A 33 4.27 -1.61 -9.49
CA MET A 33 3.18 -2.51 -9.85
C MET A 33 2.30 -1.91 -10.96
N ALA A 34 2.45 -2.42 -12.18
CA ALA A 34 1.71 -1.97 -13.36
C ALA A 34 0.19 -2.17 -13.25
N HIS A 35 -0.25 -3.17 -12.49
CA HIS A 35 -1.67 -3.51 -12.28
C HIS A 35 -2.38 -2.57 -11.30
N VAL A 36 -1.66 -1.76 -10.52
CA VAL A 36 -2.29 -0.76 -9.64
C VAL A 36 -2.76 0.42 -10.49
N PRO A 37 -4.05 0.81 -10.47
CA PRO A 37 -4.53 1.97 -11.18
C PRO A 37 -3.85 3.27 -10.70
N GLU A 38 -3.68 4.23 -11.60
CA GLU A 38 -3.06 5.53 -11.27
C GLU A 38 -3.81 6.29 -10.17
N ALA A 39 -5.15 6.19 -10.17
CA ALA A 39 -5.99 6.76 -9.13
C ALA A 39 -5.67 6.18 -7.74
N ASP A 40 -5.43 4.86 -7.66
CA ASP A 40 -5.11 4.19 -6.40
C ASP A 40 -3.68 4.49 -5.95
N ARG A 41 -2.72 4.62 -6.87
CA ARG A 41 -1.37 5.12 -6.56
C ARG A 41 -1.40 6.54 -5.99
N THR A 42 -2.19 7.42 -6.61
CA THR A 42 -2.35 8.81 -6.17
C THR A 42 -2.98 8.87 -4.79
N ARG A 43 -4.03 8.07 -4.55
CA ARG A 43 -4.71 7.99 -3.25
C ARG A 43 -3.82 7.40 -2.17
N ALA A 44 -3.04 6.38 -2.49
CA ALA A 44 -2.03 5.81 -1.60
C ALA A 44 -1.01 6.88 -1.18
N LYS A 45 -0.51 7.68 -2.13
CA LYS A 45 0.44 8.78 -1.86
C LYS A 45 -0.14 9.87 -0.96
N GLN A 46 -1.45 10.12 -1.04
CA GLN A 46 -2.14 11.11 -0.20
C GLN A 46 -2.41 10.61 1.22
N LYS A 47 -2.67 9.30 1.38
CA LYS A 47 -3.13 8.73 2.65
C LYS A 47 -2.06 8.03 3.47
N LEU A 48 -1.12 7.33 2.82
CA LEU A 48 -0.01 6.69 3.53
C LEU A 48 0.95 7.74 4.04
N ASN A 49 1.30 7.64 5.33
CA ASN A 49 2.36 8.46 5.87
C ASN A 49 3.71 7.87 5.46
N PRO A 50 4.53 8.57 4.65
CA PRO A 50 5.78 8.03 4.14
C PRO A 50 6.83 7.74 5.23
N THR A 51 6.75 8.40 6.39
CA THR A 51 7.67 8.20 7.52
C THR A 51 7.15 7.19 8.54
N LYS A 52 5.86 6.84 8.51
CA LYS A 52 5.30 5.81 9.37
C LYS A 52 5.80 4.44 8.93
N THR A 53 6.14 3.60 9.91
CA THR A 53 6.47 2.20 9.69
C THR A 53 5.23 1.37 9.97
N TYR A 54 4.84 0.55 9.00
CA TYR A 54 3.71 -0.34 9.05
C TYR A 54 4.18 -1.76 9.32
N ARG A 55 3.48 -2.49 10.18
CA ARG A 55 3.88 -3.85 10.58
C ARG A 55 3.40 -4.93 9.62
N SER A 56 2.34 -4.66 8.86
CA SER A 56 1.74 -5.57 7.91
C SER A 56 0.97 -4.82 6.83
N VAL A 57 0.56 -5.53 5.77
CA VAL A 57 -0.38 -5.00 4.77
C VAL A 57 -1.69 -4.54 5.41
N ASP A 58 -2.20 -5.26 6.41
CA ASP A 58 -3.47 -4.92 7.06
C ASP A 58 -3.39 -3.59 7.83
N ASP A 59 -2.24 -3.31 8.46
CA ASP A 59 -1.98 -2.03 9.13
C ASP A 59 -1.92 -0.86 8.13
N ALA A 60 -1.26 -1.07 6.99
CA ALA A 60 -1.26 -0.10 5.89
C ALA A 60 -2.68 0.12 5.31
N MET A 61 -3.44 -0.96 5.14
CA MET A 61 -4.83 -0.91 4.66
C MET A 61 -5.77 -0.20 5.62
N ALA A 62 -5.54 -0.28 6.93
CA ALA A 62 -6.32 0.45 7.92
C ALA A 62 -6.19 1.98 7.70
N ASP A 63 -4.99 2.48 7.46
CA ASP A 63 -4.75 3.90 7.15
C ASP A 63 -5.35 4.31 5.80
N LEU A 64 -5.28 3.44 4.78
CA LEU A 64 -5.79 3.73 3.43
C LEU A 64 -7.32 3.77 3.33
N ASN A 65 -7.99 2.92 4.12
CA ASN A 65 -9.44 2.82 4.15
C ASN A 65 -10.10 3.82 5.09
N ARG A 66 -9.32 4.52 5.92
CA ARG A 66 -9.79 5.60 6.80
C ARG A 66 -10.16 6.85 6.00
#